data_AF-A0A1H6WYP0-F1
#
_entry.id   AF-A0A1H6WYP0-F1
#
_cell.length_a   1.000
_cell.length_b   1.000
_cell.length_c   1.000
_cell.angle_alpha   90.00
_cell.angle_beta   90.00
_cell.angle_gamma   90.00
#
_symmetry.space_group_name_H-M   'P 1'
#
loop_
_entity.id
_entity.type
_entity.pdbx_description
1 polymer ?
#
loop_
_entity_poly.entity_id
_entity_poly.type
_entity_poly.pdbx_seq_one_letter_code
_entity_poly.pdbx_strand_id
1 'polypeptide(L)'
;MVIAAPIVAVLSFALLYGVLQPTHRGPTATYWNRGREAVLPKLHRLASRLRVGYAAYELQDREYAGRIDAPVEDVDRLLAAYGFERMPLSAWKTLPDGRSEAGSWARRDGPLADRQLHVMLFQTGDGATDCYVHDEYNAFHPRYAAKHYHGIDYSPRGGHRQLHGLIGEYLYEPAVGPTNDTEQQNCEEN
;
A
#
# COMPACT_ATOMS: atom_id res chain seq x y z
N MET A 1 -19.95 5.63 8.68
CA MET A 1 -20.68 4.39 8.32
C MET A 1 -20.41 4.07 6.86
N VAL A 2 -19.54 3.11 6.56
CA VAL A 2 -19.30 2.70 5.16
C VAL A 2 -20.18 1.49 4.86
N ILE A 3 -21.51 1.68 4.85
CA ILE A 3 -22.46 0.66 4.33
C ILE A 3 -22.04 0.24 2.90
N ALA A 4 -21.37 1.15 2.18
CA ALA A 4 -20.85 0.89 0.85
C ALA A 4 -19.66 -0.09 0.80
N ALA A 5 -18.89 -0.33 1.87
CA ALA A 5 -17.63 -1.08 1.78
C ALA A 5 -17.83 -2.55 1.33
N PRO A 6 -18.79 -3.31 1.89
CA PRO A 6 -19.10 -4.64 1.38
C PRO A 6 -19.61 -4.63 -0.08
N ILE A 7 -20.39 -3.62 -0.46
CA ILE A 7 -20.92 -3.49 -1.83
C ILE A 7 -19.77 -3.22 -2.81
N VAL A 8 -18.89 -2.27 -2.49
CA VAL A 8 -17.69 -1.97 -3.28
C VAL A 8 -16.81 -3.21 -3.38
N ALA A 9 -16.58 -3.93 -2.28
CA ALA A 9 -15.82 -5.17 -2.29
C ALA A 9 -16.40 -6.21 -3.26
N VAL A 10 -17.71 -6.47 -3.21
CA VAL A 10 -18.38 -7.42 -4.11
C VAL A 10 -18.29 -6.98 -5.58
N LEU A 11 -18.62 -5.72 -5.87
CA LEU A 11 -18.62 -5.21 -7.25
C LEU A 11 -17.20 -5.20 -7.84
N SER A 12 -16.23 -4.72 -7.07
CA SER A 12 -14.83 -4.71 -7.50
C SER A 12 -14.28 -6.13 -7.62
N PHE A 13 -14.63 -7.04 -6.72
CA PHE A 13 -14.24 -8.45 -6.86
C PHE A 13 -14.81 -9.07 -8.13
N ALA A 14 -16.11 -8.93 -8.38
CA ALA A 14 -16.75 -9.44 -9.59
C ALA A 14 -16.11 -8.87 -10.87
N LEU A 15 -15.82 -7.57 -10.89
CA LEU A 15 -15.16 -6.92 -12.03
C LEU A 15 -13.73 -7.43 -12.22
N LEU A 16 -12.89 -7.38 -11.18
CA LEU A 16 -11.45 -7.64 -11.27
C LEU A 16 -11.11 -9.15 -11.31
N TYR A 17 -11.97 -10.02 -10.81
CA TYR A 17 -11.71 -11.47 -10.80
C TYR A 17 -12.66 -12.28 -11.68
N GLY A 18 -13.83 -11.73 -12.01
CA GLY A 18 -14.84 -12.41 -12.84
C GLY A 18 -14.93 -11.90 -14.28
N VAL A 19 -14.61 -10.64 -14.54
CA VAL A 19 -14.82 -10.02 -15.86
C VAL A 19 -13.51 -9.66 -16.56
N LEU A 20 -12.59 -8.98 -15.87
CA LEU A 20 -11.33 -8.52 -16.47
C LEU A 20 -10.29 -9.65 -16.55
N GLN A 21 -9.53 -9.67 -17.65
CA GLN A 21 -8.42 -10.61 -17.84
C GLN A 21 -7.31 -10.38 -16.80
N PRO A 22 -6.66 -11.41 -16.23
CA PRO A 22 -5.68 -11.26 -15.14
C PRO A 22 -4.53 -10.28 -15.36
N THR A 23 -4.22 -9.92 -16.60
CA THR A 23 -3.19 -8.94 -16.99
C THR A 23 -3.34 -7.58 -16.31
N HIS A 24 -4.56 -7.17 -15.93
CA HIS A 24 -4.79 -5.92 -15.17
C HIS A 24 -4.25 -5.94 -13.73
N ARG A 25 -3.78 -7.09 -13.22
CA ARG A 25 -3.22 -7.24 -11.87
C ARG A 25 -1.71 -7.49 -11.89
N GLY A 26 -1.10 -7.53 -13.08
CA GLY A 26 0.33 -7.77 -13.28
C GLY A 26 1.20 -6.50 -13.22
N PRO A 27 2.53 -6.66 -13.39
CA PRO A 27 3.50 -5.57 -13.24
C PRO A 27 3.30 -4.42 -14.23
N THR A 28 2.81 -4.71 -15.43
CA THR A 28 2.55 -3.72 -16.48
C THR A 28 1.29 -2.87 -16.24
N ALA A 29 0.46 -3.21 -15.26
CA ALA A 29 -0.79 -2.49 -14.95
C ALA A 29 -0.57 -1.20 -14.13
N THR A 30 0.45 -0.42 -14.48
CA THR A 30 0.82 0.85 -13.83
C THR A 30 -0.24 1.94 -13.97
N TYR A 31 -1.18 1.77 -14.90
CA TYR A 31 -2.31 2.69 -15.08
C TYR A 31 -3.23 2.78 -13.85
N TRP A 32 -3.27 1.76 -12.99
CA TRP A 32 -4.00 1.84 -11.72
C TRP A 32 -3.43 2.92 -10.81
N ASN A 33 -2.10 3.01 -10.71
CA ASN A 33 -1.42 4.05 -9.94
C ASN A 33 -1.72 5.43 -10.51
N ARG A 34 -1.55 5.62 -11.83
CA ARG A 34 -1.85 6.91 -12.50
C ARG A 34 -3.32 7.32 -12.34
N GLY A 35 -4.24 6.36 -12.44
CA GLY A 35 -5.66 6.59 -12.24
C GLY A 35 -5.98 7.01 -10.80
N ARG A 36 -5.39 6.31 -9.83
CA ARG A 36 -5.55 6.65 -8.40
C ARG A 36 -4.98 8.02 -8.07
N GLU A 37 -3.78 8.35 -8.55
CA GLU A 37 -3.16 9.67 -8.42
C GLU A 37 -4.05 10.79 -8.98
N ALA A 38 -4.65 10.60 -10.15
CA ALA A 38 -5.45 11.63 -10.80
C ALA A 38 -6.83 11.84 -10.16
N VAL A 39 -7.42 10.77 -9.60
CA VAL A 39 -8.82 10.72 -9.17
C VAL A 39 -8.95 10.80 -7.64
N LEU A 40 -8.15 10.04 -6.89
CA LEU A 40 -8.32 9.91 -5.44
C LEU A 40 -8.06 11.21 -4.66
N PRO A 41 -7.04 12.04 -4.94
CA PRO A 41 -6.87 13.31 -4.23
C PRO A 41 -8.04 14.30 -4.43
N LYS A 42 -8.71 14.22 -5.59
CA LYS A 42 -9.91 15.03 -5.88
C LYS A 42 -11.13 14.49 -5.15
N LEU A 43 -11.30 13.17 -5.16
CA LEU A 43 -12.32 12.49 -4.35
C LEU A 43 -12.10 12.71 -2.87
N HIS A 44 -10.85 12.73 -2.38
CA HIS A 44 -10.51 13.01 -1.00
C HIS A 44 -11.00 14.39 -0.57
N ARG A 45 -10.74 15.42 -1.39
CA ARG A 45 -11.24 16.79 -1.14
C ARG A 45 -12.77 16.87 -1.12
N LEU A 46 -13.45 16.07 -1.94
CA LEU A 46 -14.92 16.01 -1.95
C LEU A 46 -15.47 15.21 -0.77
N ALA A 47 -14.83 14.10 -0.42
CA ALA A 47 -15.28 13.16 0.60
C ALA A 47 -14.95 13.67 2.02
N SER A 48 -13.85 14.40 2.21
CA SER A 48 -13.55 15.14 3.46
C SER A 48 -14.58 16.22 3.74
N ARG A 49 -15.07 16.91 2.69
CA ARG A 49 -16.21 17.85 2.78
C ARG A 49 -17.52 17.17 3.17
N LEU A 50 -17.66 15.88 2.86
CA LEU A 50 -18.84 15.05 3.17
C LEU A 50 -18.65 14.18 4.44
N ARG A 51 -17.52 14.29 5.15
CA ARG A 51 -17.13 13.41 6.28
C ARG A 51 -17.15 11.91 5.94
N VAL A 52 -17.01 11.57 4.67
CA VAL A 52 -16.83 10.21 4.17
C VAL A 52 -15.32 10.04 3.96
N GLY A 53 -14.62 9.56 4.97
CA GLY A 53 -13.16 9.47 4.90
C GLY A 53 -12.68 8.43 3.88
N TYR A 54 -11.38 8.54 3.56
CA TYR A 54 -10.52 7.55 2.88
C TYR A 54 -10.36 7.70 1.36
N ALA A 55 -9.35 8.50 0.96
CA ALA A 55 -8.87 8.51 -0.42
C ALA A 55 -7.37 8.85 -0.51
N ALA A 56 -6.83 9.59 0.46
CA ALA A 56 -5.39 9.79 0.63
C ALA A 56 -5.01 9.83 2.12
N TYR A 57 -3.81 9.34 2.46
CA TYR A 57 -3.20 9.52 3.78
C TYR A 57 -1.66 9.49 3.68
N GLU A 58 -0.99 10.03 4.69
CA GLU A 58 0.48 10.06 4.81
C GLU A 58 0.97 8.82 5.57
N LEU A 59 1.97 8.14 5.03
CA LEU A 59 2.57 6.94 5.65
C LEU A 59 3.42 7.28 6.86
N GLN A 60 3.52 6.33 7.79
CA GLN A 60 4.34 6.46 8.99
C GLN A 60 5.63 5.64 8.87
N ASP A 61 6.72 6.09 9.49
CA ASP A 61 8.04 5.41 9.38
C ASP A 61 8.03 3.97 9.86
N ARG A 62 7.13 3.61 10.79
CA ARG A 62 6.96 2.22 11.23
C ARG A 62 6.56 1.25 10.12
N GLU A 63 6.08 1.76 9.00
CA GLU A 63 5.74 0.97 7.81
C GLU A 63 6.95 0.72 6.91
N TYR A 64 8.04 1.47 7.08
CA TYR A 64 9.24 1.31 6.27
C TYR A 64 9.85 -0.08 6.48
N ALA A 65 10.02 -0.83 5.40
CA ALA A 65 10.51 -2.20 5.39
C ALA A 65 11.97 -2.31 4.91
N GLY A 66 12.52 -1.22 4.39
CA GLY A 66 13.83 -1.19 3.76
C GLY A 66 13.76 -0.75 2.30
N ARG A 67 14.92 -0.81 1.66
CA ARG A 67 15.16 -0.32 0.31
C ARG A 67 15.67 -1.45 -0.57
N ILE A 68 15.37 -1.37 -1.86
CA ILE A 68 15.86 -2.29 -2.91
C ILE A 68 16.63 -1.45 -3.93
N ASP A 69 17.83 -1.91 -4.30
CA ASP A 69 18.76 -1.19 -5.18
C ASP A 69 18.42 -1.51 -6.64
N ALA A 70 17.19 -1.17 -6.99
CA ALA A 70 16.61 -1.41 -8.29
C ALA A 70 15.51 -0.38 -8.56
N PRO A 71 15.29 -0.03 -9.84
CA PRO A 71 14.19 0.83 -10.23
C PRO A 71 12.84 0.15 -9.96
N VAL A 72 11.78 0.97 -9.86
CA VAL A 72 10.43 0.52 -9.50
C VAL A 72 9.93 -0.58 -10.44
N GLU A 73 10.25 -0.52 -11.74
CA GLU A 73 9.85 -1.52 -12.74
C GLU A 73 10.44 -2.91 -12.47
N ASP A 74 11.63 -2.96 -11.88
CA ASP A 74 12.30 -4.21 -11.52
C ASP A 74 11.71 -4.77 -10.24
N VAL A 75 11.43 -3.89 -9.26
CA VAL A 75 10.75 -4.26 -8.02
C VAL A 75 9.31 -4.73 -8.29
N ASP A 76 8.61 -4.11 -9.24
CA ASP A 76 7.29 -4.53 -9.69
C ASP A 76 7.31 -5.97 -10.24
N ARG A 77 8.33 -6.31 -11.04
CA ARG A 77 8.53 -7.66 -11.57
C ARG A 77 8.90 -8.65 -10.47
N LEU A 78 9.75 -8.24 -9.53
CA LEU A 78 10.11 -9.03 -8.35
C LEU A 78 8.86 -9.38 -7.55
N LEU A 79 8.07 -8.38 -7.14
CA LEU A 79 6.84 -8.61 -6.37
C LEU A 79 5.87 -9.53 -7.10
N ALA A 80 5.67 -9.32 -8.41
CA ALA A 80 4.83 -10.21 -9.21
C ALA A 80 5.34 -11.67 -9.21
N ALA A 81 6.66 -11.90 -9.27
CA ALA A 81 7.25 -13.23 -9.20
C ALA A 81 7.01 -13.93 -7.85
N TYR A 82 6.87 -13.17 -6.77
CA TYR A 82 6.53 -13.67 -5.43
C TYR A 82 5.00 -13.74 -5.15
N GLY A 83 4.19 -13.58 -6.20
CA GLY A 83 2.73 -13.74 -6.13
C GLY A 83 1.99 -12.51 -5.61
N PHE A 84 2.62 -11.33 -5.62
CA PHE A 84 1.90 -10.09 -5.39
C PHE A 84 1.13 -9.67 -6.64
N GLU A 85 0.02 -8.99 -6.40
CA GLU A 85 -0.86 -8.45 -7.43
C GLU A 85 -1.05 -6.96 -7.19
N ARG A 86 -1.22 -6.17 -8.25
CA ARG A 86 -1.55 -4.75 -8.11
C ARG A 86 -2.83 -4.59 -7.30
N MET A 87 -2.90 -3.52 -6.51
CA MET A 87 -4.03 -3.24 -5.63
C MET A 87 -4.81 -1.98 -6.06
N PRO A 88 -5.83 -2.09 -6.92
CA PRO A 88 -6.61 -0.94 -7.38
C PRO A 88 -7.44 -0.25 -6.30
N LEU A 89 -7.78 -0.97 -5.23
CA LEU A 89 -8.64 -0.46 -4.15
C LEU A 89 -7.86 0.18 -2.99
N SER A 90 -6.54 0.35 -3.12
CA SER A 90 -5.74 1.00 -2.09
C SER A 90 -5.89 2.52 -2.14
N ALA A 91 -5.89 3.16 -0.96
CA ALA A 91 -5.81 4.61 -0.89
C ALA A 91 -4.49 5.12 -1.51
N TRP A 92 -4.53 6.35 -2.02
CA TRP A 92 -3.33 7.05 -2.47
C TRP A 92 -2.45 7.42 -1.28
N LYS A 93 -1.15 7.22 -1.39
CA LYS A 93 -0.22 7.44 -0.28
C LYS A 93 0.92 8.36 -0.67
N THR A 94 1.32 9.17 0.29
CA THR A 94 2.45 10.08 0.21
C THR A 94 3.36 9.88 1.41
N LEU A 95 4.62 10.22 1.24
CA LEU A 95 5.59 10.30 2.34
C LEU A 95 5.68 11.76 2.85
N PRO A 96 6.15 11.98 4.10
CA PRO A 96 6.37 13.32 4.64
C PRO A 96 7.32 14.18 3.80
N ASP A 97 8.25 13.56 3.08
CA ASP A 97 9.18 14.23 2.15
C ASP A 97 8.54 14.65 0.81
N GLY A 98 7.24 14.42 0.64
CA GLY A 98 6.46 14.79 -0.55
C GLY A 98 6.50 13.76 -1.67
N ARG A 99 7.27 12.67 -1.55
CA ARG A 99 7.23 11.58 -2.53
C ARG A 99 5.86 10.91 -2.54
N SER A 100 5.45 10.49 -3.72
CA SER A 100 4.17 9.83 -3.96
C SER A 100 4.35 8.37 -4.33
N GLU A 101 3.33 7.57 -4.04
CA GLU A 101 3.35 6.12 -4.26
C GLU A 101 3.55 5.76 -5.74
N ALA A 102 4.66 5.11 -6.06
CA ALA A 102 4.98 4.62 -7.40
C ALA A 102 4.33 3.24 -7.68
N GLY A 103 4.08 2.44 -6.64
CA GLY A 103 3.49 1.10 -6.76
C GLY A 103 2.68 0.71 -5.53
N SER A 104 1.55 0.01 -5.74
CA SER A 104 0.75 -0.57 -4.65
C SER A 104 0.38 -2.02 -4.98
N TRP A 105 0.74 -2.91 -4.07
CA TRP A 105 0.76 -4.34 -4.29
C TRP A 105 0.20 -5.08 -3.09
N ALA A 106 -0.53 -6.17 -3.31
CA ALA A 106 -1.02 -7.03 -2.26
C ALA A 106 -0.78 -8.50 -2.59
N ARG A 107 -0.33 -9.28 -1.60
CA ARG A 107 -0.23 -10.74 -1.65
C ARG A 107 -1.23 -11.36 -0.68
N ARG A 108 -1.89 -12.42 -1.13
CA ARG A 108 -2.99 -13.10 -0.41
C ARG A 108 -2.94 -14.59 -0.71
N ASP A 109 -3.35 -15.44 0.24
CA ASP A 109 -3.44 -16.90 0.03
C ASP A 109 -4.62 -17.28 -0.90
N GLY A 110 -5.54 -16.35 -1.09
CA GLY A 110 -6.61 -16.44 -2.07
C GLY A 110 -7.29 -15.08 -2.28
N PRO A 111 -8.05 -14.90 -3.37
CA PRO A 111 -8.68 -13.62 -3.68
C PRO A 111 -9.61 -13.08 -2.57
N LEU A 112 -10.24 -13.98 -1.82
CA LEU A 112 -11.10 -13.70 -0.68
C LEU A 112 -10.50 -14.18 0.65
N ALA A 113 -9.16 -14.25 0.77
CA ALA A 113 -8.55 -14.48 2.08
C ALA A 113 -8.91 -13.33 3.04
N ASP A 114 -8.94 -13.61 4.35
CA ASP A 114 -9.30 -12.62 5.37
C ASP A 114 -8.30 -11.46 5.41
N ARG A 115 -7.02 -11.76 5.18
CA ARG A 115 -5.89 -10.84 5.32
C ARG A 115 -5.08 -10.74 4.05
N GLN A 116 -4.32 -9.66 3.94
CA GLN A 116 -3.38 -9.41 2.86
C GLN A 116 -2.11 -8.74 3.38
N LEU A 117 -1.00 -9.06 2.73
CA LEU A 117 0.25 -8.33 2.88
C LEU A 117 0.30 -7.23 1.82
N HIS A 118 0.30 -5.96 2.23
CA HIS A 118 0.27 -4.82 1.32
C HIS A 118 1.61 -4.12 1.31
N VAL A 119 2.23 -4.05 0.13
CA VAL A 119 3.51 -3.37 -0.14
C VAL A 119 3.26 -2.12 -0.97
N MET A 120 3.90 -1.03 -0.57
CA MET A 120 3.85 0.26 -1.25
C MET A 120 5.28 0.67 -1.63
N LEU A 121 5.45 1.12 -2.86
CA LEU A 121 6.75 1.44 -3.44
C LEU A 121 6.88 2.94 -3.64
N PHE A 122 8.04 3.48 -3.30
CA PHE A 122 8.40 4.89 -3.51
C PHE A 122 9.75 4.96 -4.18
N GLN A 123 9.81 5.64 -5.33
CA GLN A 123 11.07 5.85 -6.02
C GLN A 123 11.95 6.82 -5.22
N THR A 124 13.24 6.53 -5.11
CA THR A 124 14.23 7.43 -4.51
C THR A 124 14.88 8.31 -5.58
N GLY A 125 15.49 9.43 -5.17
CA GLY A 125 16.13 10.37 -6.10
C GLY A 125 17.33 9.80 -6.87
N ASP A 126 17.95 8.75 -6.36
CA ASP A 126 19.05 8.01 -6.98
C ASP A 126 18.59 6.79 -7.81
N GLY A 127 17.28 6.59 -7.97
CA GLY A 127 16.72 5.57 -8.85
C GLY A 127 16.47 4.19 -8.21
N ALA A 128 16.74 4.04 -6.92
CA ALA A 128 16.33 2.87 -6.14
C ALA A 128 14.86 2.96 -5.69
N THR A 129 14.41 1.98 -4.91
CA THR A 129 13.02 1.89 -4.45
C THR A 129 12.94 1.64 -2.95
N ASP A 130 12.28 2.55 -2.24
CA ASP A 130 11.88 2.37 -0.86
C ASP A 130 10.60 1.53 -0.79
N CYS A 131 10.59 0.54 0.12
CA CYS A 131 9.47 -0.35 0.35
C CYS A 131 8.84 -0.05 1.71
N TYR A 132 7.54 0.17 1.71
CA TYR A 132 6.72 0.25 2.91
C TYR A 132 5.76 -0.93 2.91
N VAL A 133 5.43 -1.48 4.08
CA VAL A 133 4.60 -2.67 4.17
C VAL A 133 3.80 -2.75 5.46
N HIS A 134 2.63 -3.36 5.35
CA HIS A 134 1.82 -3.75 6.49
C HIS A 134 0.96 -4.97 6.18
N ASP A 135 0.57 -5.67 7.25
CA ASP A 135 -0.48 -6.68 7.22
C ASP A 135 -1.83 -6.02 7.56
N GLU A 136 -2.86 -6.33 6.79
CA GLU A 136 -4.19 -5.75 6.96
C GLU A 136 -5.30 -6.71 6.51
N TYR A 137 -6.54 -6.37 6.82
CA TYR A 137 -7.69 -7.07 6.26
C TYR A 137 -7.77 -6.87 4.74
N ASN A 138 -8.26 -7.88 4.02
CA ASN A 138 -8.43 -7.84 2.58
C ASN A 138 -9.63 -6.97 2.16
N ALA A 139 -9.38 -5.95 1.33
CA ALA A 139 -10.41 -5.06 0.81
C ALA A 139 -11.47 -5.76 -0.07
N PHE A 140 -11.12 -6.88 -0.70
CA PHE A 140 -12.05 -7.65 -1.55
C PHE A 140 -12.98 -8.57 -0.76
N HIS A 141 -12.66 -8.86 0.51
CA HIS A 141 -13.51 -9.72 1.32
C HIS A 141 -14.68 -8.90 1.91
N PRO A 142 -15.96 -9.16 1.55
CA PRO A 142 -17.08 -8.28 1.92
C PRO A 142 -17.28 -8.12 3.43
N ARG A 143 -17.04 -9.18 4.21
CA ARG A 143 -17.09 -9.13 5.70
C ARG A 143 -15.99 -8.28 6.33
N TYR A 144 -14.84 -8.15 5.68
CA TYR A 144 -13.65 -7.49 6.24
C TYR A 144 -13.29 -6.17 5.55
N ALA A 145 -13.92 -5.85 4.42
CA ALA A 145 -13.69 -4.61 3.67
C ALA A 145 -13.85 -3.36 4.55
N ALA A 146 -14.89 -3.32 5.41
CA ALA A 146 -15.06 -2.20 6.34
C ALA A 146 -13.91 -2.10 7.36
N LYS A 147 -13.38 -3.24 7.83
CA LYS A 147 -12.24 -3.28 8.75
C LYS A 147 -10.95 -2.81 8.08
N HIS A 148 -10.73 -3.20 6.81
CA HIS A 148 -9.63 -2.70 5.97
C HIS A 148 -9.65 -1.17 5.90
N TYR A 149 -10.78 -0.58 5.49
CA TYR A 149 -10.91 0.88 5.39
C TYR A 149 -10.86 1.63 6.74
N HIS A 150 -10.93 0.92 7.86
CA HIS A 150 -10.83 1.51 9.20
C HIS A 150 -9.47 1.22 9.85
N GLY A 151 -8.56 0.52 9.17
CA GLY A 151 -7.26 0.15 9.73
C GLY A 151 -7.36 -0.73 10.98
N ILE A 152 -8.42 -1.54 11.11
CA ILE A 152 -8.59 -2.42 12.27
C ILE A 152 -7.59 -3.58 12.19
N ASP A 153 -6.93 -3.89 13.31
CA ASP A 153 -5.88 -4.92 13.44
C ASP A 153 -4.76 -4.78 12.39
N TYR A 154 -4.51 -3.56 11.97
CA TYR A 154 -3.47 -3.20 11.02
C TYR A 154 -2.07 -3.36 11.66
N SER A 155 -1.13 -4.04 10.99
CA SER A 155 0.16 -4.42 11.58
C SER A 155 1.37 -4.25 10.65
N PRO A 156 2.15 -3.16 10.80
CA PRO A 156 3.43 -3.00 10.11
C PRO A 156 4.44 -4.08 10.49
N ARG A 157 4.60 -4.36 11.79
CA ARG A 157 5.49 -5.41 12.29
C ARG A 157 5.14 -6.80 11.74
N GLY A 158 3.85 -7.10 11.58
CA GLY A 158 3.39 -8.33 10.93
C GLY A 158 3.75 -8.36 9.45
N GLY A 159 3.54 -7.24 8.76
CA GLY A 159 3.94 -7.06 7.36
C GLY A 159 5.46 -7.21 7.15
N HIS A 160 6.27 -6.59 8.01
CA HIS A 160 7.74 -6.68 7.99
C HIS A 160 8.20 -8.14 8.03
N ARG A 161 7.73 -8.91 9.03
CA ARG A 161 8.12 -10.33 9.15
C ARG A 161 7.76 -11.14 7.91
N GLN A 162 6.57 -10.91 7.34
CA GLN A 162 6.13 -11.63 6.15
C GLN A 162 6.95 -11.23 4.92
N LEU A 163 7.20 -9.94 4.72
CA LEU A 163 7.96 -9.45 3.56
C LEU A 163 9.43 -9.89 3.61
N HIS A 164 10.08 -9.77 4.77
CA HIS A 164 11.45 -10.28 4.95
C HIS A 164 11.53 -11.79 4.71
N GLY A 165 10.52 -12.56 5.12
CA GLY A 165 10.47 -14.00 4.83
C GLY A 165 10.32 -14.34 3.35
N LEU A 166 9.84 -13.40 2.51
CA LEU A 166 9.64 -13.59 1.07
C LEU A 166 10.82 -13.07 0.25
N ILE A 167 11.21 -11.81 0.49
CA ILE A 167 12.17 -11.08 -0.35
C ILE A 167 13.29 -10.42 0.46
N GLY A 168 13.53 -10.87 1.70
CA GLY A 168 14.47 -10.24 2.62
C GLY A 168 15.91 -10.14 2.10
N GLU A 169 16.32 -11.00 1.18
CA GLU A 169 17.64 -10.94 0.54
C GLU A 169 17.83 -9.73 -0.39
N TYR A 170 16.73 -9.13 -0.87
CA TYR A 170 16.73 -7.95 -1.73
C TYR A 170 16.61 -6.64 -0.92
N LEU A 171 16.19 -6.74 0.34
CA LEU A 171 15.96 -5.60 1.22
C LEU A 171 17.23 -5.26 1.99
N TYR A 172 17.68 -4.02 1.88
CA TYR A 172 18.66 -3.45 2.80
C TYR A 172 18.01 -2.33 3.61
N GLU A 173 18.36 -2.30 4.89
CA GLU A 173 18.05 -1.17 5.75
C GLU A 173 19.16 -0.13 5.55
N PRO A 174 18.88 1.03 4.95
CA PRO A 174 19.91 2.07 4.83
C PRO A 174 20.36 2.50 6.23
N ALA A 175 21.66 2.80 6.38
CA ALA A 175 22.27 3.20 7.65
C ALA A 175 21.63 4.44 8.30
N VAL A 176 20.85 5.17 7.52
CA VAL A 176 20.00 6.27 7.94
C VAL A 176 18.62 5.96 7.35
N GLY A 177 17.68 5.51 8.19
CA GLY A 177 16.27 5.48 7.80
C GLY A 177 15.80 6.90 7.45
N PRO A 178 14.57 7.09 6.92
CA PRO A 178 14.05 8.44 6.71
C PRO A 178 14.22 9.27 8.00
N THR A 179 15.08 10.29 7.93
CA THR A 179 15.45 11.12 9.07
C THR A 179 14.24 11.94 9.49
N ASN A 180 13.63 11.58 10.61
CA ASN A 180 12.94 12.55 11.44
C ASN A 180 14.00 13.35 12.18
N ASP A 181 14.48 14.44 11.60
CA ASP A 181 15.27 15.46 12.30
C ASP A 181 14.43 16.23 13.35
N THR A 182 13.43 15.61 13.96
CA THR A 182 12.55 16.31 14.91
C THR A 182 11.90 15.37 15.90
N GLU A 183 12.65 14.54 16.64
CA GLU A 183 12.11 13.94 17.88
C GLU A 183 13.18 13.42 18.87
N GLN A 184 14.29 14.13 19.04
CA GLN A 184 15.23 13.88 20.15
C GLN A 184 15.49 15.08 21.08
N GLN A 185 14.69 16.14 21.01
CA GLN A 185 14.97 17.36 21.79
C GLN A 185 13.91 17.82 22.79
N ASN A 186 12.87 17.02 23.09
CA ASN A 186 11.82 17.40 24.04
C ASN A 186 11.61 16.41 25.21
N CYS A 187 12.65 15.67 25.64
CA CYS A 187 12.59 14.91 26.91
C CYS A 187 13.56 15.42 27.99
N GLU A 188 14.26 16.52 27.73
CA GLU A 188 15.00 17.25 28.75
C GLU A 188 14.59 18.73 28.61
N GLU A 189 14.17 19.35 29.72
CA GLU A 189 13.75 20.76 29.88
C GLU A 189 12.24 21.09 29.73
N ASN A 190 11.45 20.72 30.76
CA ASN A 190 10.61 21.60 31.62
C ASN A 190 9.40 20.87 32.21
#